data_AF-A0A519EK66-F1
#
_entry.id   AF-A0A519EK66-F1
#
_cell.length_a   1.000
_cell.length_b   1.000
_cell.length_c   1.000
_cell.angle_alpha   90.00
_cell.angle_beta   90.00
_cell.angle_gamma   90.00
#
_symmetry.space_group_name_H-M   'P 1'
#
loop_
_entity.id
_entity.type
_entity.pdbx_description
1 polymer ?
#
loop_
_entity_poly.entity_id
_entity_poly.type
_entity_poly.pdbx_seq_one_letter_code
_entity_poly.pdbx_strand_id
1 'polypeptide(L)'
;STINFVRSGKVRAIAVTTPQRWPGAPEIPTVAESGLPGYEVSGWFGLLAPAGTPPAVLATIQQALSEAVKQPEVNKQMLELGAQPVANTPDAFAKLVQADVAKWRDVVKTTGVKLD
;
A
#
# COMPACT_ATOMS: atom_id res chain seq x y z
N SER A 1 -10.94 10.30 3.56
CA SER A 1 -9.67 10.00 2.87
C SER A 1 -9.17 11.25 2.14
N THR A 2 -7.85 11.43 1.99
CA THR A 2 -7.20 12.54 1.28
C THR A 2 -7.79 12.78 -0.12
N ILE A 3 -8.16 11.71 -0.81
CA ILE A 3 -8.77 11.76 -2.15
C ILE A 3 -10.05 12.61 -2.19
N ASN A 4 -10.86 12.62 -1.12
CA ASN A 4 -12.08 13.42 -1.07
C ASN A 4 -11.77 14.92 -0.96
N PHE A 5 -10.70 15.29 -0.24
CA PHE A 5 -10.24 16.68 -0.17
C PHE A 5 -9.70 17.14 -1.52
N VAL A 6 -8.96 16.29 -2.23
CA VAL A 6 -8.49 16.54 -3.60
C VAL A 6 -9.66 16.75 -4.56
N ARG A 7 -10.62 15.82 -4.57
CA ARG A 7 -11.83 15.90 -5.42
C ARG A 7 -12.68 17.14 -5.11
N SER A 8 -12.76 17.55 -3.85
CA SER A 8 -13.49 18.76 -3.43
C SER A 8 -12.77 20.07 -3.75
N GLY A 9 -11.53 20.03 -4.27
CA GLY A 9 -10.72 21.22 -4.54
C GLY A 9 -10.13 21.89 -3.30
N LYS A 10 -10.40 21.37 -2.10
CA LYS A 10 -9.84 21.89 -0.83
C LYS A 10 -8.35 21.66 -0.70
N VAL A 11 -7.83 20.65 -1.38
CA VAL A 11 -6.39 20.33 -1.45
C VAL A 11 -6.02 20.11 -2.90
N ARG A 12 -4.88 20.65 -3.32
CA ARG A 12 -4.29 20.35 -4.62
C ARG A 12 -3.25 19.24 -4.47
N ALA A 13 -3.51 18.08 -5.08
CA ALA A 13 -2.51 17.03 -5.17
C ALA A 13 -1.42 17.42 -6.17
N ILE A 14 -0.16 17.21 -5.81
CA ILE A 14 0.99 17.53 -6.67
C ILE A 14 1.50 16.28 -7.40
N ALA A 15 1.65 15.17 -6.67
CA ALA A 15 2.04 13.88 -7.22
C ALA A 15 1.57 12.75 -6.30
N VAL A 16 1.41 11.54 -6.85
CA VAL A 16 1.31 10.30 -6.08
C VAL A 16 2.68 9.68 -5.88
N THR A 17 2.89 8.99 -4.76
CA THR A 17 4.18 8.37 -4.41
C THR A 17 4.30 6.90 -4.86
N THR A 18 3.23 6.36 -5.45
CA THR A 18 3.17 5.03 -6.05
C THR A 18 3.99 4.95 -7.34
N PRO A 19 4.44 3.76 -7.75
CA PRO A 19 5.27 3.61 -8.95
C PRO A 19 4.49 3.86 -10.25
N GLN A 20 3.15 3.74 -10.21
CA GLN A 20 2.25 4.12 -11.31
C GLN A 20 1.19 5.10 -10.80
N ARG A 21 0.57 5.83 -11.74
CA ARG A 21 -0.54 6.73 -11.43
C ARG A 21 -1.70 5.98 -10.80
N TRP A 22 -2.39 6.63 -9.87
CA TRP A 22 -3.53 6.05 -9.19
C TRP A 22 -4.74 5.97 -10.14
N PRO A 23 -5.39 4.79 -10.32
CA PRO A 23 -6.53 4.67 -11.23
C PRO A 23 -7.70 5.61 -10.89
N GLY A 24 -7.87 5.97 -9.61
CA GLY A 24 -8.90 6.90 -9.16
C GLY A 24 -8.57 8.38 -9.30
N ALA A 25 -7.37 8.71 -9.83
CA ALA A 25 -6.91 10.06 -10.13
C ALA A 25 -5.76 10.05 -11.18
N PRO A 26 -6.00 9.55 -12.41
CA PRO A 26 -4.98 9.36 -13.45
C PRO A 26 -4.36 10.66 -13.98
N GLU A 27 -4.98 11.80 -13.69
CA GLU A 27 -4.49 13.14 -13.99
C GLU A 27 -3.31 13.56 -13.08
N ILE A 28 -3.16 12.93 -11.92
CA ILE A 28 -2.08 13.24 -10.97
C ILE A 28 -0.83 12.41 -11.36
N PRO A 29 0.32 13.05 -11.63
CA PRO A 29 1.54 12.33 -12.00
C PRO A 29 2.14 11.59 -10.81
N THR A 30 3.06 10.65 -11.06
CA THR A 30 3.88 10.09 -9.99
C THR A 30 5.04 11.02 -9.63
N VAL A 31 5.66 10.84 -8.46
CA VAL A 31 6.91 11.54 -8.12
C VAL A 31 8.03 11.19 -9.11
N ALA A 32 8.07 9.93 -9.57
CA ALA A 32 9.04 9.50 -10.57
C ALA A 32 8.88 10.22 -11.91
N GLU A 33 7.64 10.44 -12.38
CA GLU A 33 7.33 11.26 -13.55
C GLU A 33 7.62 12.75 -13.34
N SER A 34 7.64 13.20 -12.09
CA SER A 34 7.79 14.62 -11.70
C SER A 34 9.23 15.05 -11.42
N GLY A 35 10.21 14.23 -11.82
CA GLY A 35 11.63 14.62 -11.79
C GLY A 35 12.50 13.84 -10.79
N LEU A 36 11.99 12.77 -10.17
CA LEU A 36 12.79 11.90 -9.30
C LEU A 36 12.66 10.41 -9.69
N PRO A 37 13.30 9.98 -10.80
CA PRO A 37 13.22 8.60 -11.28
C PRO A 37 13.58 7.58 -10.19
N GLY A 38 12.83 6.48 -10.13
CA GLY A 38 13.02 5.43 -9.12
C GLY A 38 12.41 5.74 -7.74
N TYR A 39 11.80 6.91 -7.56
CA TYR A 39 11.07 7.20 -6.33
C TYR A 39 9.82 6.34 -6.23
N GLU A 40 9.73 5.60 -5.14
CA GLU A 40 8.54 4.85 -4.76
C GLU A 40 8.42 4.86 -3.24
N VAL A 41 7.28 5.30 -2.72
CA VAL A 41 6.90 5.15 -1.31
C VAL A 41 5.42 4.84 -1.27
N SER A 42 5.07 3.58 -1.08
CA SER A 42 3.68 3.11 -1.00
C SER A 42 3.42 2.58 0.40
N GLY A 43 2.37 3.09 1.04
CA GLY A 43 1.85 2.50 2.28
C GLY A 43 1.04 1.24 1.97
N TRP A 44 1.08 0.26 2.87
CA TRP A 44 0.32 -0.98 2.76
C TRP A 44 -0.33 -1.34 4.09
N PHE A 45 -1.41 -2.11 4.00
CA PHE A 45 -2.07 -2.74 5.14
C PHE A 45 -2.12 -4.24 4.90
N GLY A 46 -2.05 -5.02 5.98
CA GLY A 46 -2.19 -6.47 5.90
C GLY A 46 -2.40 -7.10 7.27
N LEU A 47 -2.59 -8.42 7.25
CA LEU A 47 -2.84 -9.21 8.45
C LEU A 47 -1.58 -9.99 8.82
N LEU A 48 -1.27 -10.00 10.12
CA LEU A 48 -0.18 -10.76 10.70
C LEU A 48 -0.75 -11.74 11.73
N ALA A 49 -0.12 -12.90 11.86
CA ALA A 49 -0.45 -13.91 12.87
C ALA A 49 0.80 -14.20 13.73
N PRO A 50 0.63 -14.74 14.95
CA PRO A 50 1.75 -15.13 15.80
C PRO A 50 2.74 -16.06 15.09
N ALA A 51 4.02 -15.94 15.44
CA ALA A 51 5.06 -16.86 14.95
C ALA A 51 4.70 -18.31 15.32
N GLY A 52 4.89 -19.23 14.37
CA GLY A 52 4.53 -20.64 14.54
C GLY A 52 3.06 -20.97 14.26
N THR A 53 2.23 -20.01 13.83
CA THR A 53 0.87 -20.30 13.36
C THR A 53 0.92 -21.36 12.25
N PRO A 54 0.14 -22.45 12.33
CA PRO A 54 0.18 -23.53 11.33
C PRO A 54 -0.13 -23.03 9.92
N PRO A 55 0.57 -23.53 8.87
CA PRO A 55 0.34 -23.11 7.49
C PRO A 55 -1.11 -23.25 7.02
N ALA A 56 -1.82 -24.28 7.49
CA ALA A 56 -3.22 -24.49 7.17
C ALA A 56 -4.12 -23.34 7.66
N VAL A 57 -3.85 -22.78 8.85
CA VAL A 57 -4.60 -21.64 9.38
C VAL A 57 -4.32 -20.38 8.56
N LEU A 58 -3.06 -20.15 8.18
CA LEU A 58 -2.68 -19.04 7.31
C LEU A 58 -3.37 -19.15 5.94
N ALA A 59 -3.45 -20.35 5.37
CA ALA A 59 -4.14 -20.60 4.11
C ALA A 59 -5.64 -20.29 4.21
N THR A 60 -6.30 -20.72 5.29
CA THR A 60 -7.73 -20.40 5.53
C THR A 60 -7.96 -18.89 5.61
N ILE A 61 -7.14 -18.17 6.37
CA ILE A 61 -7.26 -16.71 6.50
C ILE A 61 -7.03 -16.02 5.16
N GLN A 62 -5.99 -16.42 4.42
CA GLN A 62 -5.68 -15.83 3.13
C GLN A 62 -6.79 -16.08 2.10
N GLN A 63 -7.37 -17.28 2.09
CA GLN A 63 -8.47 -17.61 1.20
C GLN A 63 -9.70 -16.73 1.51
N ALA A 64 -10.10 -16.64 2.77
CA ALA A 64 -11.22 -15.80 3.18
C ALA A 64 -10.98 -14.31 2.85
N LEU A 65 -9.77 -13.81 3.07
CA LEU A 65 -9.39 -12.44 2.70
C LEU A 65 -9.47 -12.23 1.17
N SER A 66 -8.92 -13.17 0.40
CA SER A 66 -8.95 -13.13 -1.07
C SER A 66 -10.38 -13.12 -1.62
N GLU A 67 -11.28 -13.90 -1.03
CA GLU A 67 -12.70 -13.91 -1.39
C GLU A 67 -13.38 -12.58 -1.02
N ALA A 68 -13.12 -12.05 0.18
CA ALA A 68 -13.70 -10.78 0.64
C ALA A 68 -13.30 -9.59 -0.24
N VAL A 69 -12.01 -9.42 -0.56
CA VAL A 69 -11.56 -8.26 -1.35
C VAL A 69 -11.95 -8.31 -2.82
N LYS A 70 -12.37 -9.48 -3.32
CA LYS A 70 -12.95 -9.65 -4.66
C LYS A 70 -14.44 -9.28 -4.71
N GLN A 71 -15.10 -9.12 -3.57
CA GLN A 71 -16.49 -8.67 -3.56
C GLN A 71 -16.58 -7.24 -4.12
N PRO A 72 -17.48 -6.96 -5.07
CA PRO A 72 -17.56 -5.66 -5.72
C PRO A 72 -17.71 -4.48 -4.76
N GLU A 73 -18.51 -4.64 -3.70
CA GLU A 73 -18.74 -3.59 -2.72
C GLU A 73 -17.48 -3.29 -1.89
N VAL A 74 -16.75 -4.32 -1.46
CA VAL A 74 -15.48 -4.18 -0.74
C VAL A 74 -14.44 -3.51 -1.63
N ASN A 75 -14.33 -3.95 -2.89
CA ASN A 75 -13.41 -3.38 -3.86
C ASN A 75 -13.69 -1.89 -4.08
N LYS A 76 -14.96 -1.55 -4.32
CA LYS A 76 -15.42 -0.17 -4.50
C LYS A 76 -15.10 0.70 -3.27
N GLN A 77 -15.45 0.23 -2.08
CA GLN A 77 -15.20 0.97 -0.84
C GLN A 77 -13.70 1.20 -0.61
N MET A 78 -12.86 0.20 -0.85
CA MET A 78 -11.40 0.35 -0.75
C MET A 78 -10.87 1.41 -1.73
N LEU A 79 -11.31 1.38 -2.99
CA LEU A 79 -10.92 2.36 -4.00
C LEU A 79 -11.40 3.78 -3.65
N GLU A 80 -12.61 3.93 -3.11
CA GLU A 80 -13.13 5.21 -2.62
C GLU A 80 -12.32 5.77 -1.44
N LEU A 81 -11.76 4.88 -0.62
CA LEU A 81 -10.83 5.24 0.45
C LEU A 81 -9.40 5.48 -0.05
N GLY A 82 -9.10 5.20 -1.32
CA GLY A 82 -7.76 5.35 -1.90
C GLY A 82 -6.83 4.16 -1.62
N ALA A 83 -7.38 3.00 -1.29
CA ALA A 83 -6.66 1.75 -1.08
C ALA A 83 -6.87 0.80 -2.27
N GLN A 84 -5.79 0.16 -2.72
CA GLN A 84 -5.87 -0.85 -3.77
C GLN A 84 -6.07 -2.21 -3.11
N PRO A 85 -7.18 -2.92 -3.37
CA PRO A 85 -7.34 -4.27 -2.86
C PRO A 85 -6.28 -5.18 -3.46
N VAL A 86 -5.52 -5.85 -2.59
CA VAL A 86 -4.52 -6.85 -2.96
C VAL A 86 -4.82 -8.12 -2.17
N ALA A 87 -4.81 -9.26 -2.87
CA ALA A 87 -5.02 -10.59 -2.30
C ALA A 87 -3.80 -11.48 -2.59
N ASN A 88 -2.60 -11.01 -2.27
CA ASN A 88 -1.39 -11.76 -2.51
C ASN A 88 -1.31 -13.00 -1.60
N THR A 89 -0.31 -13.86 -1.85
CA THR A 89 -0.06 -15.04 -1.03
C THR A 89 0.67 -14.65 0.27
N PRO A 90 0.62 -15.48 1.32
CA PRO A 90 1.36 -15.21 2.56
C PRO A 90 2.87 -15.02 2.30
N ASP A 91 3.45 -15.82 1.40
CA ASP A 91 4.87 -15.71 1.01
C ASP A 91 5.17 -14.40 0.28
N ALA A 92 4.30 -13.96 -0.62
CA ALA A 92 4.46 -12.68 -1.32
C ALA A 92 4.37 -11.51 -0.34
N PHE A 93 3.45 -11.58 0.63
CA PHE A 93 3.33 -10.57 1.67
C PHE A 93 4.55 -10.56 2.60
N ALA A 94 5.06 -11.73 3.00
CA ALA A 94 6.28 -11.84 3.80
C ALA A 94 7.49 -11.19 3.10
N LYS A 95 7.64 -11.41 1.78
CA LYS A 95 8.69 -10.75 0.98
C LYS A 95 8.52 -9.23 0.96
N LEU A 96 7.29 -8.73 0.81
CA LEU A 96 7.00 -7.30 0.85
C LEU A 96 7.38 -6.69 2.20
N VAL A 97 7.00 -7.32 3.32
CA VAL A 97 7.38 -6.86 4.66
C VAL A 97 8.89 -6.83 4.84
N GLN A 98 9.61 -7.89 4.42
CA GLN A 98 11.07 -7.95 4.53
C GLN A 98 11.76 -6.85 3.70
N ALA A 99 11.31 -6.63 2.47
CA ALA A 99 11.85 -5.60 1.59
C ALA A 99 11.60 -4.19 2.16
N ASP A 100 10.40 -3.93 2.68
CA ASP A 100 10.04 -2.62 3.23
C ASP A 100 10.81 -2.34 4.54
N VAL A 101 10.94 -3.33 5.42
CA VAL A 101 11.80 -3.23 6.62
C VAL A 101 13.25 -2.90 6.26
N ALA A 102 13.80 -3.55 5.24
CA ALA A 102 15.17 -3.27 4.78
C ALA A 102 15.29 -1.84 4.25
N LYS A 103 14.38 -1.43 3.37
CA LYS A 103 14.32 -0.08 2.80
C LYS A 103 14.25 0.99 3.89
N TRP A 104 13.31 0.88 4.82
CA TRP A 104 13.12 1.89 5.86
C TRP A 104 14.27 1.92 6.86
N ARG A 105 14.88 0.78 7.17
CA ARG A 105 16.10 0.74 7.98
C ARG A 105 17.21 1.57 7.35
N ASP A 106 17.40 1.46 6.04
CA ASP A 106 18.44 2.21 5.32
C ASP A 106 18.11 3.71 5.26
N VAL A 107 16.84 4.07 5.07
CA VAL A 107 16.40 5.48 5.14
C VAL A 107 16.69 6.07 6.52
N VAL A 108 16.32 5.37 7.61
CA VAL A 108 16.57 5.85 8.98
C VAL A 108 18.07 6.03 9.23
N LYS A 109 18.89 5.06 8.84
CA LYS A 109 20.37 5.15 8.98
C LYS A 109 20.96 6.32 8.22
N THR A 110 20.50 6.53 6.98
CA THR A 110 21.06 7.56 6.09
C THR A 110 20.64 8.97 6.52
N THR A 111 19.40 9.12 6.98
CA THR A 111 18.84 10.43 7.35
C THR A 111 19.12 10.83 8.80
N GLY A 112 19.42 9.86 9.68
CA GLY A 112 19.58 10.09 11.10
C GLY A 112 18.27 10.43 11.83
N VAL A 113 17.11 10.19 11.19
CA VAL A 113 15.80 10.45 11.80
C VAL A 113 15.62 9.60 13.05
N LYS A 114 15.03 10.18 14.10
CA LYS A 114 14.72 9.51 15.36
C LYS A 114 13.23 9.65 15.66
N LEU A 115 12.67 8.61 16.25
CA LEU A 115 11.41 8.74 16.98
C LEU A 115 11.78 9.38 18.33
N ASP A 116 11.06 10.45 18.67
CA ASP A 116 11.19 11.18 19.92
C ASP A 116 10.74 10.35 21.14
#